data_AF-E8MY96-F1
#
_entry.id   AF-E8MY96-F1
#
_cell.length_a   1.000
_cell.length_b   1.000
_cell.length_c   1.000
_cell.angle_alpha   90.00
_cell.angle_beta   90.00
_cell.angle_gamma   90.00
#
_symmetry.space_group_name_H-M   'P 1'
#
loop_
_entity.id
_entity.type
_entity.pdbx_description
1 polymer ?
#
loop_
_entity_poly.entity_id
_entity_poly.type
_entity_poly.pdbx_seq_one_letter_code
_entity_poly.pdbx_strand_id
1 'polypeptide(L)'
;MLPSDDLSYLLAHMSPALHSRGYRFRSLPEEEALPWMTQSLGWFREEEGITLILPTPAGEEEWACITLSVYSSLTAVGFLALIARHLAEADIPLNVVSAVHHDHLFVPWERRTQALQVLENVIRQARHTSGEDCTHRPDC
;
A
#
# COMPACT_ATOMS: atom_id res chain seq x y z
N MET A 1 -1.08 -19.53 19.90
CA MET A 1 -1.49 -18.70 18.74
C MET A 1 -0.50 -17.56 18.68
N LEU A 2 0.27 -17.43 17.59
CA LEU A 2 1.12 -16.25 17.43
C LEU A 2 0.21 -15.02 17.22
N PRO A 3 0.62 -13.81 17.65
CA PRO A 3 -0.17 -12.58 17.56
C PRO A 3 -0.24 -12.03 16.11
N SER A 4 -0.42 -12.90 15.12
CA SER A 4 -0.46 -12.54 13.69
C SER A 4 -1.75 -11.82 13.28
N ASP A 5 -2.75 -11.75 14.18
CA ASP A 5 -4.00 -11.01 13.99
C ASP A 5 -4.05 -9.69 14.81
N ASP A 6 -2.98 -9.36 15.55
CA ASP A 6 -2.89 -8.07 16.24
C ASP A 6 -2.49 -6.98 15.25
N LEU A 7 -3.44 -6.10 14.96
CA LEU A 7 -3.28 -4.95 14.09
C LEU A 7 -2.07 -4.08 14.47
N SER A 8 -1.79 -3.93 15.76
CA SER A 8 -0.62 -3.17 16.24
C SER A 8 0.69 -3.85 15.82
N TYR A 9 0.74 -5.19 15.92
CA TYR A 9 1.89 -5.97 15.47
C TYR A 9 2.13 -5.79 13.97
N LEU A 10 1.07 -5.86 13.15
CA LEU A 10 1.18 -5.71 11.69
C LEU A 10 1.69 -4.33 11.29
N LEU A 11 1.16 -3.28 11.91
CA LEU A 11 1.60 -1.91 11.66
C LEU A 11 3.06 -1.69 12.11
N ALA A 12 3.48 -2.27 13.23
CA ALA A 12 4.84 -2.12 13.73
C ALA A 12 5.91 -2.85 12.89
N HIS A 13 5.49 -3.86 12.12
CA HIS A 13 6.38 -4.76 11.36
C HIS A 13 6.20 -4.66 9.83
N MET A 14 5.34 -3.76 9.34
CA MET A 14 5.28 -3.49 7.91
C MET A 14 6.56 -2.81 7.41
N SER A 15 6.97 -3.14 6.19
CA SER A 15 8.17 -2.60 5.54
C SER A 15 7.79 -1.97 4.19
N PRO A 16 7.44 -0.68 4.15
CA PRO A 16 7.07 0.00 2.92
C PRO A 16 8.29 0.22 2.02
N ALA A 17 8.18 -0.15 0.74
CA ALA A 17 9.25 0.01 -0.25
C ALA A 17 8.74 0.82 -1.46
N LEU A 18 9.30 2.02 -1.65
CA LEU A 18 9.00 2.88 -2.79
C LEU A 18 9.72 2.37 -4.04
N HIS A 19 8.97 2.19 -5.13
CA HIS A 19 9.53 1.83 -6.43
C HIS A 19 10.34 2.99 -7.03
N SER A 20 11.39 2.67 -7.79
CA SER A 20 12.24 3.68 -8.46
C SER A 20 11.62 4.28 -9.72
N ARG A 21 10.49 3.72 -10.20
CA ARG A 21 9.79 4.14 -11.42
C ARG A 21 8.34 4.49 -11.13
N GLY A 22 7.77 5.39 -11.90
CA GLY A 22 6.35 5.71 -11.88
C GLY A 22 5.51 4.73 -12.70
N TYR A 23 4.20 4.82 -12.50
CA TYR A 23 3.18 4.04 -13.19
C TYR A 23 2.03 4.93 -13.65
N ARG A 24 1.26 4.45 -14.61
CA ARG A 24 0.01 5.07 -15.05
C ARG A 24 -1.09 4.03 -15.16
N PHE A 25 -2.31 4.45 -14.83
CA PHE A 25 -3.53 3.68 -15.03
C PHE A 25 -4.13 4.06 -16.38
N ARG A 26 -4.42 3.08 -17.24
CA ARG A 26 -5.03 3.32 -18.55
C ARG A 26 -6.13 2.30 -18.78
N SER A 27 -7.34 2.78 -19.00
CA SER A 27 -8.46 1.95 -19.47
C SER A 27 -8.45 1.90 -21.00
N LEU A 28 -8.59 0.70 -21.56
CA LEU A 28 -8.66 0.42 -22.99
C LEU A 28 -9.75 -0.62 -23.27
N PRO A 29 -10.37 -0.61 -24.48
CA PRO A 29 -11.15 -1.76 -24.94
C PRO A 29 -10.33 -3.06 -24.89
N GLU A 30 -10.98 -4.20 -24.65
CA GLU A 30 -10.29 -5.48 -24.41
C GLU A 30 -9.32 -5.86 -25.54
N GLU A 31 -9.73 -5.72 -26.80
CA GLU A 31 -8.89 -6.03 -27.97
C GLU A 31 -7.61 -5.17 -28.01
N GLU A 32 -7.70 -3.90 -27.59
CA GLU A 32 -6.57 -2.98 -27.56
C GLU A 32 -5.68 -3.21 -26.33
N ALA A 33 -6.21 -3.76 -25.25
CA ALA A 33 -5.47 -4.02 -24.02
C ALA A 33 -4.60 -5.29 -24.09
N LEU A 34 -5.05 -6.32 -24.83
CA LEU A 34 -4.38 -7.63 -24.92
C LEU A 34 -2.85 -7.56 -25.18
N PRO A 35 -2.35 -6.74 -26.13
CA PRO A 35 -0.90 -6.66 -26.40
C PRO A 35 -0.07 -6.11 -25.24
N TRP A 36 -0.71 -5.38 -24.32
CA TRP A 36 -0.05 -4.68 -23.21
C TRP A 36 -0.14 -5.42 -21.88
N MET A 37 -1.03 -6.41 -21.75
CA MET A 37 -1.25 -7.13 -20.49
C MET A 37 0.04 -7.74 -19.92
N THR A 38 0.89 -8.32 -20.78
CA THR A 38 2.18 -8.92 -20.37
C THR A 38 3.25 -7.91 -19.97
N GLN A 39 3.09 -6.65 -20.37
CA GLN A 39 4.00 -5.54 -20.05
C GLN A 39 3.52 -4.73 -18.83
N SER A 40 2.26 -4.92 -18.43
CA SER A 40 1.67 -4.29 -17.26
C SER A 40 2.15 -4.91 -15.95
N LEU A 41 2.19 -4.11 -14.89
CA LEU A 41 2.37 -4.61 -13.52
C LEU A 41 1.15 -5.41 -13.06
N GLY A 42 -0.03 -5.02 -13.53
CA GLY A 42 -1.30 -5.67 -13.26
C GLY A 42 -2.40 -5.06 -14.12
N TRP A 43 -3.53 -5.75 -14.18
CA TRP A 43 -4.69 -5.30 -14.93
C TRP A 43 -5.98 -5.78 -14.27
N PHE A 44 -7.07 -5.06 -14.54
CA PHE A 44 -8.40 -5.37 -14.02
C PHE A 44 -9.43 -5.21 -15.13
N ARG A 45 -10.39 -6.14 -15.22
CA ARG A 45 -11.50 -6.07 -16.18
C ARG A 45 -12.67 -5.36 -15.52
N GLU A 46 -13.09 -4.25 -16.11
CA GLU A 46 -14.23 -3.42 -15.73
C GLU A 46 -15.33 -3.52 -16.79
N GLU A 47 -16.48 -2.91 -16.54
CA GLU A 47 -17.58 -2.86 -17.52
C GLU A 47 -17.19 -2.02 -18.75
N GLU A 48 -16.43 -0.95 -18.52
CA GLU A 48 -16.01 0.02 -19.53
C GLU A 48 -14.80 -0.44 -20.36
N GLY A 49 -14.05 -1.44 -19.88
CA GLY A 49 -12.83 -1.94 -20.54
C GLY A 49 -11.86 -2.64 -19.60
N ILE A 50 -10.61 -2.79 -20.05
CA ILE A 50 -9.51 -3.28 -19.21
C ILE A 50 -8.67 -2.10 -18.74
N THR A 51 -8.58 -1.92 -17.43
CA THR A 51 -7.59 -1.04 -16.81
C THR A 51 -6.25 -1.75 -16.70
N LEU A 52 -5.21 -1.12 -17.24
CA LEU A 52 -3.81 -1.56 -17.20
C LEU A 52 -3.00 -0.64 -16.28
N ILE A 53 -2.11 -1.22 -15.47
CA ILE A 53 -1.11 -0.50 -14.67
C ILE A 53 0.23 -0.62 -15.40
N LEU A 54 0.63 0.42 -16.12
CA LEU A 54 1.80 0.40 -16.99
C LEU A 54 2.95 1.22 -16.38
N PRO A 55 4.22 0.79 -16.54
CA PRO A 55 5.35 1.66 -16.26
C PRO A 55 5.24 2.96 -17.08
N THR A 56 5.57 4.08 -16.46
CA THR A 56 5.55 5.39 -17.13
C THR A 56 6.98 5.90 -17.39
N PRO A 57 7.25 6.56 -18.53
CA PRO A 57 8.48 7.33 -18.71
C PRO A 57 8.55 8.48 -17.70
N ALA A 58 9.77 8.88 -17.34
CA ALA A 58 9.99 9.98 -16.40
C ALA A 58 9.44 11.31 -16.95
N GLY A 59 8.67 12.04 -16.14
CA GLY A 59 8.16 13.38 -16.43
C GLY A 59 6.73 13.44 -16.99
N GLU A 60 5.97 12.34 -16.97
CA GLU A 60 4.53 12.32 -17.29
C GLU A 60 3.67 12.43 -16.01
N GLU A 61 2.34 12.34 -16.10
CA GLU A 61 1.52 12.17 -14.90
C GLU A 61 1.78 10.79 -14.30
N GLU A 62 2.46 10.74 -13.15
CA GLU A 62 2.92 9.49 -12.57
C GLU A 62 2.24 9.18 -11.23
N TRP A 63 1.92 7.90 -11.05
CA TRP A 63 1.64 7.30 -9.76
C TRP A 63 2.90 6.62 -9.25
N ALA A 64 3.30 6.90 -8.03
CA ALA A 64 4.33 6.15 -7.33
C ALA A 64 3.72 4.90 -6.70
N CYS A 65 4.40 3.77 -6.83
CA CYS A 65 4.02 2.52 -6.17
C CYS A 65 4.85 2.32 -4.91
N ILE A 66 4.19 2.12 -3.77
CA ILE A 66 4.78 1.68 -2.51
C ILE A 66 4.26 0.27 -2.23
N THR A 67 5.17 -0.70 -2.22
CA THR A 67 4.83 -2.08 -1.85
C THR A 67 4.89 -2.24 -0.34
N LEU A 68 3.82 -2.77 0.25
CA LEU A 68 3.76 -3.11 1.67
C LEU A 68 4.07 -4.59 1.86
N SER A 69 5.24 -4.87 2.40
CA SER A 69 5.58 -6.22 2.84
C SER A 69 5.22 -6.38 4.32
N VAL A 70 4.28 -7.28 4.60
CA VAL A 70 3.94 -7.72 5.96
C VAL A 70 4.08 -9.23 6.03
N TYR A 71 4.84 -9.72 6.99
CA TYR A 71 5.00 -11.15 7.24
C TYR A 71 3.82 -11.69 8.08
N SER A 72 2.60 -11.64 7.54
CA SER A 72 1.44 -12.34 8.13
C SER A 72 0.34 -12.58 7.10
N SER A 73 -0.68 -13.35 7.47
CA SER A 73 -1.75 -13.79 6.57
C SER A 73 -2.58 -12.62 6.02
N LEU A 74 -3.04 -12.76 4.78
CA LEU A 74 -3.96 -11.88 4.01
C LEU A 74 -5.31 -11.57 4.69
N THR A 75 -5.50 -11.94 5.95
CA THR A 75 -6.80 -12.00 6.65
C THR A 75 -6.97 -10.95 7.74
N ALA A 76 -5.98 -10.08 7.96
CA ALA A 76 -6.03 -9.09 9.02
C ALA A 76 -7.04 -7.98 8.71
N VAL A 77 -8.23 -8.09 9.29
CA VAL A 77 -9.30 -7.10 9.16
C VAL A 77 -8.82 -5.76 9.73
N GLY A 78 -8.92 -4.70 8.93
CA GLY A 78 -8.64 -3.32 9.36
C GLY A 78 -7.24 -2.79 9.07
N PHE A 79 -6.29 -3.63 8.64
CA PHE A 79 -4.92 -3.20 8.29
C PHE A 79 -4.91 -2.11 7.21
N LEU A 80 -5.47 -2.41 6.03
CA LEU A 80 -5.56 -1.43 4.95
C LEU A 80 -6.46 -0.24 5.29
N ALA A 81 -7.49 -0.43 6.11
CA ALA A 81 -8.39 0.65 6.51
C ALA A 81 -7.66 1.72 7.33
N LEU A 82 -6.79 1.32 8.27
CA LEU A 82 -5.99 2.26 9.04
C LEU A 82 -4.96 2.99 8.18
N ILE A 83 -4.32 2.28 7.25
CA ILE A 83 -3.36 2.88 6.32
C ILE A 83 -4.05 3.91 5.42
N ALA A 84 -5.17 3.54 4.82
CA ALA A 84 -5.96 4.43 3.98
C ALA A 84 -6.42 5.67 4.76
N ARG A 85 -6.83 5.51 6.03
CA ARG A 85 -7.18 6.63 6.91
C ARG A 85 -6.02 7.60 7.09
N HIS A 86 -4.83 7.12 7.44
CA HIS A 86 -3.67 7.99 7.66
C HIS A 86 -3.22 8.73 6.40
N LEU A 87 -3.31 8.09 5.22
CA LEU A 87 -3.03 8.75 3.96
C LEU A 87 -4.12 9.78 3.59
N ALA A 88 -5.39 9.48 3.86
CA ALA A 88 -6.49 10.42 3.67
C ALA A 88 -6.40 11.64 4.61
N GLU A 89 -6.01 11.45 5.88
CA GLU A 89 -5.74 12.54 6.83
C GLU A 89 -4.62 13.47 6.37
N ALA A 90 -3.68 12.95 5.55
CA ALA A 90 -2.61 13.72 4.93
C ALA A 90 -2.98 14.31 3.56
N ASP A 91 -4.25 14.20 3.14
CA ASP A 91 -4.77 14.61 1.83
C ASP A 91 -4.00 13.98 0.65
N ILE A 92 -3.68 12.69 0.78
CA ILE A 92 -2.97 11.90 -0.24
C ILE A 92 -3.96 10.93 -0.91
N PRO A 93 -4.27 11.13 -2.21
CA PRO A 93 -5.02 10.16 -2.99
C PRO A 93 -4.35 8.79 -2.97
N LEU A 94 -5.15 7.73 -2.89
CA LEU A 94 -4.67 6.36 -2.76
C LEU A 94 -5.50 5.41 -3.62
N ASN A 95 -4.83 4.70 -4.52
CA ASN A 95 -5.37 3.50 -5.15
C ASN A 95 -4.63 2.28 -4.58
N VAL A 96 -5.37 1.24 -4.18
CA VAL A 96 -4.79 0.03 -3.57
C VAL A 96 -4.99 -1.17 -4.50
N VAL A 97 -3.94 -1.96 -4.68
CA VAL A 97 -4.02 -3.29 -5.29
C VAL A 97 -3.54 -4.32 -4.27
N SER A 98 -4.47 -5.12 -3.74
CA SER A 98 -4.16 -6.23 -2.85
C SER A 98 -3.84 -7.48 -3.64
N ALA A 99 -2.56 -7.80 -3.78
CA ALA A 99 -2.09 -9.01 -4.45
C ALA A 99 -1.90 -10.16 -3.44
N VAL A 100 -1.61 -11.36 -3.96
CA VAL A 100 -1.42 -12.58 -3.14
C VAL A 100 -0.32 -12.43 -2.10
N HIS A 101 0.75 -11.69 -2.42
CA HIS A 101 1.91 -11.58 -1.53
C HIS A 101 1.93 -10.26 -0.77
N HIS A 102 1.57 -9.17 -1.43
CA HIS A 102 1.76 -7.82 -0.93
C HIS A 102 0.61 -6.92 -1.37
N ASP A 103 0.35 -5.89 -0.59
CA ASP A 103 -0.44 -4.76 -1.03
C ASP A 103 0.45 -3.76 -1.76
N HIS A 104 -0.06 -3.21 -2.85
CA HIS A 104 0.61 -2.16 -3.62
C HIS A 104 -0.22 -0.88 -3.53
N LEU A 105 0.36 0.15 -2.91
CA LEU A 105 -0.24 1.46 -2.75
C LEU A 105 0.24 2.37 -3.87
N PHE A 106 -0.69 2.89 -4.65
CA PHE A 106 -0.42 3.89 -5.67
C PHE A 106 -0.86 5.26 -5.17
N VAL A 107 0.09 6.18 -5.09
CA VAL A 107 -0.09 7.58 -4.67
C VAL A 107 0.43 8.52 -5.75
N PRO A 108 0.00 9.79 -5.80
CA PRO A 108 0.57 10.75 -6.74
C PRO A 108 2.08 10.84 -6.58
N TRP A 109 2.82 10.84 -7.69
CA TRP A 109 4.28 10.80 -7.67
C TRP A 109 4.89 11.94 -6.87
N GLU A 110 4.35 13.15 -7.01
CA GLU A 110 4.83 14.33 -6.25
C GLU A 110 4.60 14.22 -4.74
N ARG A 111 3.73 13.32 -4.29
CA ARG A 111 3.42 13.06 -2.88
C ARG A 111 4.10 11.79 -2.34
N ARG A 112 4.86 11.05 -3.17
CA ARG A 112 5.44 9.73 -2.81
C ARG A 112 6.29 9.75 -1.54
N THR A 113 7.12 10.78 -1.37
CA THR A 113 7.98 10.92 -0.19
C THR A 113 7.16 11.26 1.05
N GLN A 114 6.13 12.09 0.91
CA GLN A 114 5.21 12.42 2.00
C GLN A 114 4.41 11.16 2.41
N ALA A 115 3.93 10.38 1.45
CA ALA A 115 3.24 9.11 1.72
C ALA A 115 4.14 8.13 2.48
N LEU A 116 5.42 7.99 2.08
CA LEU A 116 6.37 7.14 2.78
C LEU A 116 6.59 7.61 4.24
N GLN A 117 6.73 8.92 4.45
CA GLN A 117 6.86 9.49 5.80
C GLN A 117 5.63 9.25 6.68
N VAL A 118 4.42 9.32 6.11
CA VAL A 118 3.18 8.96 6.82
C VAL A 118 3.24 7.51 7.28
N LEU A 119 3.58 6.57 6.39
CA LEU A 119 3.70 5.16 6.73
C LEU A 119 4.76 4.89 7.80
N GLU A 120 5.93 5.54 7.70
CA GLU A 120 6.99 5.45 8.72
C GLU A 120 6.54 5.97 10.09
N ASN A 121 5.75 7.04 10.12
CA ASN A 121 5.19 7.57 11.36
C ASN A 121 4.17 6.59 11.98
N VAL A 122 3.33 5.95 11.17
CA VAL A 122 2.40 4.91 11.63
C VAL A 122 3.17 3.73 12.25
N ILE A 123 4.24 3.26 11.59
CA ILE A 123 5.11 2.21 12.14
C ILE A 123 5.68 2.61 13.50
N ARG A 124 6.18 3.85 13.60
CA ARG A 124 6.77 4.38 14.84
C ARG A 124 5.74 4.41 15.97
N GLN A 125 4.54 4.92 15.69
CA GLN A 125 3.45 5.00 16.65
C GLN A 125 3.03 3.61 17.15
N ALA A 126 2.85 2.65 16.25
CA ALA A 126 2.50 1.28 16.61
C ALA A 126 3.55 0.63 17.53
N ARG A 127 4.84 0.89 17.27
CA ARG A 127 5.95 0.41 18.13
C ARG A 127 5.94 1.02 19.53
N HIS A 128 5.51 2.28 19.67
CA HIS A 128 5.38 2.92 20.99
C HIS A 128 4.22 2.31 21.78
N THR A 129 3.07 2.10 21.15
CA THR A 129 1.89 1.50 21.80
C THR A 129 2.14 0.05 22.23
N SER A 130 2.88 -0.74 21.46
CA SER A 130 3.28 -2.11 21.86
C SER A 130 4.34 -2.15 22.98
N GLY A 131 5.02 -1.03 23.26
CA GLY A 131 6.05 -0.93 24.31
C GLY A 131 5.54 -0.44 25.67
N GLU A 132 4.41 0.26 25.71
CA GLU A 132 3.79 0.79 26.94
C GLU A 132 2.99 -0.27 27.73
N ASP A 133 2.76 -1.46 27.16
CA ASP A 133 2.03 -2.56 27.83
C ASP A 133 2.90 -3.38 28.81
N CYS A 134 4.18 -3.04 28.97
CA CYS A 134 5.09 -3.66 29.94
C CYS A 134 5.33 -2.84 31.23
N THR A 135 4.77 -1.63 31.36
CA THR A 135 5.03 -0.73 32.51
C THR A 135 3.84 -0.50 33.45
N HIS A 136 2.77 -1.29 33.31
CA HIS A 136 1.66 -1.32 34.28
C HIS A 136 1.39 -2.72 34.85
N ARG A 137 2.39 -3.25 35.55
CA ARG A 137 2.15 -4.11 36.73
C ARG A 137 2.49 -3.30 37.99
N PRO A 138 1.52 -2.69 38.68
CA PRO A 138 1.69 -2.39 40.09
C PRO A 138 1.51 -3.70 40.87
N ASP A 139 2.59 -4.18 41.48
CA ASP A 139 2.67 -5.27 42.48
C ASP A 139 2.03 -6.64 42.16
N CYS A 140 2.88 -7.63 41.85
CA CYS A 140 2.86 -9.07 42.24
C CYS A 140 3.56 -9.98 41.22
#